data_AF-A0A8T5PMV9-F1
#
_entry.id   AF-A0A8T5PMV9-F1
#
_cell.length_a   1.000
_cell.length_b   1.000
_cell.length_c   1.000
_cell.angle_alpha   90.00
_cell.angle_beta   90.00
_cell.angle_gamma   90.00
#
_symmetry.space_group_name_H-M   'P 1'
#
loop_
_entity.id
_entity.type
_entity.pdbx_description
1 polymer ?
#
loop_
_entity_poly.entity_id
_entity_poly.type
_entity_poly.pdbx_seq_one_letter_code
_entity_poly.pdbx_strand_id
1 'polypeptide(L)' 'MKLELKKEEKDALKYLIKEELKRFKEQEKEMEELRPNLPFLAVEETYEEFLEKLLKKLE' A
#
# COMPACT_ATOMS: atom_id res chain seq x y z
N MET A 1 -7.56 17.99 20.85
CA MET A 1 -6.25 17.32 21.05
C MET A 1 -5.79 16.78 19.71
N LYS A 2 -4.57 17.08 19.26
CA LYS A 2 -3.93 16.30 18.19
C LYS A 2 -3.37 15.04 18.85
N LEU A 3 -3.89 13.88 18.47
CA LEU A 3 -3.29 12.59 18.83
C LEU A 3 -2.05 12.42 17.96
N GLU A 4 -0.87 12.55 18.57
CA GLU A 4 0.39 12.23 17.92
C GLU A 4 0.72 10.76 18.18
N LEU A 5 0.99 10.02 17.12
CA LEU A 5 1.42 8.63 17.20
C LEU A 5 2.78 8.54 17.89
N LYS A 6 2.89 7.60 18.83
CA LYS A 6 4.17 7.19 19.42
C LYS A 6 5.05 6.51 18.37
N LYS A 7 6.35 6.44 18.66
CA LYS A 7 7.32 5.81 17.77
C LYS A 7 6.95 4.36 17.46
N GLU A 8 6.59 3.56 18.47
CA GLU A 8 6.22 2.15 18.24
C GLU A 8 4.97 2.01 17.36
N GLU A 9 4.00 2.92 17.50
CA GLU A 9 2.78 2.93 16.68
C GLU A 9 3.08 3.30 15.23
N LYS A 10 3.98 4.27 15.00
CA LYS A 10 4.45 4.60 13.64
C LYS A 10 5.20 3.45 13.01
N ASP A 11 6.07 2.78 13.76
CA ASP A 11 6.85 1.64 13.26
C ASP A 11 5.94 0.45 12.93
N ALA A 12 4.93 0.16 13.76
CA ALA A 12 3.91 -0.85 13.50
C ALA A 12 3.10 -0.52 12.23
N LEU A 13 2.67 0.74 12.06
CA LEU A 13 1.95 1.16 10.86
C LEU A 13 2.82 1.07 9.60
N LYS A 14 4.11 1.46 9.67
CA LYS A 14 5.06 1.30 8.57
C LYS A 14 5.22 -0.17 8.17
N TYR A 15 5.28 -1.08 9.15
CA TYR A 15 5.35 -2.51 8.89
C TYR A 15 4.09 -3.01 8.18
N LEU A 16 2.90 -2.68 8.70
CA LEU A 16 1.63 -3.11 8.10
C LEU A 16 1.44 -2.58 6.67
N ILE A 17 1.79 -1.31 6.42
CA ILE A 17 1.72 -0.71 5.08
C ILE A 17 2.66 -1.43 4.10
N LYS A 18 3.88 -1.79 4.54
CA LYS A 18 4.83 -2.53 3.70
C LYS A 18 4.35 -3.94 3.37
N GLU A 19 3.77 -4.66 4.33
CA GLU A 19 3.20 -5.98 4.09
C GLU A 19 2.02 -5.92 3.10
N GLU A 20 1.17 -4.90 3.22
CA GLU A 20 0.04 -4.72 2.31
C GLU A 20 0.49 -4.37 0.87
N LEU A 21 1.48 -3.47 0.73
CA LEU A 21 2.09 -3.17 -0.57
C LEU A 21 2.69 -4.42 -1.23
N LYS A 22 3.30 -5.30 -0.44
CA LYS A 22 3.84 -6.57 -0.94
C LYS A 22 2.72 -7.49 -1.44
N ARG A 23 1.64 -7.63 -0.68
CA ARG A 23 0.47 -8.44 -1.08
C ARG A 23 -0.18 -7.90 -2.35
N PHE A 24 -0.30 -6.58 -2.48
CA PHE A 24 -0.85 -5.95 -3.67
C PHE A 24 -0.04 -6.32 -4.92
N LYS A 25 1.30 -6.26 -4.84
CA LYS A 25 2.19 -6.66 -5.96
C LYS A 25 2.10 -8.14 -6.31
N GLU A 26 1.97 -9.00 -5.30
CA GLU A 26 1.75 -10.44 -5.51
C GLU A 26 0.42 -10.69 -6.23
N GLN A 27 -0.66 -10.01 -5.81
CA GLN A 27 -1.97 -10.11 -6.46
C GLN A 27 -1.97 -9.56 -7.90
N GLU A 28 -1.31 -8.42 -8.15
CA GLU A 28 -1.18 -7.88 -9.50
C GLU A 28 -0.46 -8.88 -10.43
N LYS A 29 0.60 -9.50 -9.94
CA LYS A 29 1.32 -10.54 -10.69
C LYS A 29 0.45 -11.77 -10.98
N GLU A 30 -0.28 -12.27 -9.99
CA GLU A 30 -1.23 -13.38 -10.18
C GLU A 30 -2.32 -13.03 -11.21
N MET A 31 -2.82 -11.79 -11.18
CA MET A 31 -3.84 -11.31 -12.11
C MET A 31 -3.30 -11.13 -13.53
N GLU A 32 -2.06 -10.67 -13.67
CA GLU A 32 -1.36 -10.55 -14.95
C GLU A 32 -1.16 -11.92 -15.60
N GLU A 33 -0.85 -12.96 -14.82
CA GLU A 33 -0.75 -14.35 -15.27
C GLU A 33 -2.12 -14.92 -15.71
N LEU A 34 -3.21 -14.57 -15.02
CA LEU A 34 -4.56 -15.08 -15.31
C LEU A 34 -5.28 -14.33 -16.45
N ARG A 35 -4.98 -13.05 -16.66
CA ARG A 35 -5.55 -12.20 -17.72
C ARG A 35 -4.50 -11.24 -18.26
N PRO A 36 -3.66 -11.67 -19.21
CA PRO A 36 -2.67 -10.77 -19.82
C PRO A 36 -3.39 -9.58 -20.49
N ASN A 37 -2.93 -8.37 -20.19
CA ASN A 37 -3.41 -7.07 -20.72
C ASN A 37 -4.69 -6.46 -20.12
N LEU A 38 -5.14 -6.87 -18.93
CA LEU A 38 -6.15 -6.11 -18.19
C LEU A 38 -5.47 -5.34 -17.04
N PRO A 39 -5.17 -4.03 -17.17
CA PRO A 39 -4.67 -3.26 -16.04
C PRO A 39 -5.75 -3.25 -14.95
N PHE A 40 -5.45 -3.88 -13.82
CA PHE A 40 -6.43 -4.22 -12.79
C PHE A 40 -7.19 -2.98 -12.26
N LEU A 41 -6.59 -1.79 -12.22
CA LEU A 41 -7.20 -0.58 -11.64
C LEU A 41 -6.64 0.72 -12.25
N ALA A 42 -7.05 1.09 -13.46
CA ALA A 42 -6.52 2.28 -14.15
C ALA A 42 -7.32 3.60 -13.95
N VAL A 43 -8.17 3.75 -12.93
CA VAL A 43 -9.15 4.87 -12.90
C VAL A 43 -9.09 5.77 -11.65
N GLU A 44 -8.39 5.43 -10.57
CA GLU A 44 -8.25 6.29 -9.37
C GLU A 44 -6.82 6.20 -8.82
N GLU A 45 -6.44 7.11 -7.90
CA GLU A 45 -5.21 6.98 -7.08
C GLU A 45 -5.07 5.50 -6.72
N THR A 46 -4.05 4.83 -7.26
CA THR A 46 -3.98 3.37 -7.07
C THR A 46 -3.87 3.13 -5.56
N TYR A 47 -4.48 2.05 -5.09
CA TYR A 47 -4.38 1.68 -3.68
C TYR A 47 -2.90 1.63 -3.22
N GLU A 48 -1.99 1.25 -4.14
CA GLU A 48 -0.54 1.39 -3.97
C GLU A 48 -0.09 2.85 -3.74
N GLU A 49 -0.45 3.80 -4.60
CA GLU A 49 -0.09 5.23 -4.42
C GLU A 49 -0.58 5.80 -3.09
N PHE A 50 -1.78 5.42 -2.65
CA PHE A 50 -2.31 5.80 -1.35
C PHE A 50 -1.44 5.27 -0.19
N LEU A 51 -1.07 3.99 -0.24
CA LEU A 51 -0.20 3.35 0.74
C LEU A 51 1.20 3.98 0.77
N GLU A 52 1.77 4.33 -0.39
CA GLU A 52 3.05 5.04 -0.48
C GLU A 52 2.98 6.45 0.14
N LYS A 53 1.89 7.19 -0.09
CA LYS A 53 1.67 8.49 0.54
C LYS A 53 1.55 8.39 2.05
N LEU A 54 0.87 7.35 2.56
CA LEU A 54 0.80 7.10 3.99
C LEU A 54 2.18 6.81 4.59
N LEU A 55 3.00 6.01 3.89
CA LEU A 55 4.35 5.68 4.35
C LEU A 55 5.21 6.94 4.49
N LYS A 56 5.19 7.83 3.49
CA LYS A 56 5.91 9.12 3.51
C LYS A 56 5.45 10.05 4.64
N LYS A 57 4.16 10.01 5.01
CA LYS A 57 3.63 10.81 6.14
C LYS A 57 4.03 10.26 7.52
N LEU A 58 4.48 9.00 7.58
CA LEU A 58 4.92 8.35 8.82
C LEU A 58 6.45 8.48 9.04
N GLU A 59 7.21 8.93 8.05
CA GLU A 59 8.63 9.34 8.19
C GLU A 59 8.78 10.58 9.05
#